data_AF-A0A924IZD1-F1
#
_entry.id   AF-A0A924IZD1-F1
#
_cell.length_a   1.000
_cell.length_b   1.000
_cell.length_c   1.000
_cell.angle_alpha   90.00
_cell.angle_beta   90.00
_cell.angle_gamma   90.00
#
_symmetry.space_group_name_H-M   'P 1'
#
loop_
_entity.id
_entity.type
_entity.pdbx_description
1 polymer ?
#
loop_
_entity_poly.entity_id
_entity_poly.type
_entity_poly.pdbx_seq_one_letter_code
_entity_poly.pdbx_strand_id
1 'polypeptide(L)'
;LEDTGIGAYNAAGKYISNLDYLVIAGKIVSIEARHASAIRNAINPGSADFAGDDVVNVTTGLDVAIEPKGVVAAAGPFIKTPFTWKEQGIG
;
A
#
# COMPACT_ATOMS: atom_id res chain seq x y z
N LEU A 1 4.81 -2.75 6.86
CA LEU A 1 3.39 -3.16 6.88
C LEU A 1 2.53 -2.03 6.29
N GLU A 2 2.63 -0.81 6.80
CA GLU A 2 1.90 0.36 6.26
C GLU A 2 2.14 0.57 4.74
N ASP A 3 3.40 0.55 4.28
CA ASP A 3 3.72 0.70 2.83
C ASP A 3 3.08 -0.39 1.94
N THR A 4 2.86 -1.58 2.49
CA THR A 4 2.18 -2.68 1.78
C THR A 4 0.69 -2.38 1.60
N GLY A 5 0.04 -1.79 2.59
CA GLY A 5 -1.37 -1.40 2.53
C GLY A 5 -1.61 -0.23 1.56
N ILE A 6 -0.76 0.80 1.64
CA ILE A 6 -0.77 1.95 0.72
C ILE A 6 -0.71 1.47 -0.73
N GLY A 7 0.31 0.66 -1.04
CA GLY A 7 0.50 0.12 -2.38
C GLY A 7 -0.65 -0.78 -2.84
N ALA A 8 -1.23 -1.57 -1.94
CA ALA A 8 -2.37 -2.43 -2.24
C ALA A 8 -3.60 -1.62 -2.68
N TYR A 9 -3.96 -0.58 -1.93
CA TYR A 9 -5.11 0.26 -2.26
C TYR A 9 -4.87 1.13 -3.51
N ASN A 10 -3.64 1.63 -3.70
CA ASN A 10 -3.26 2.36 -4.92
C ASN A 10 -3.49 1.50 -6.17
N ALA A 11 -3.09 0.23 -6.14
CA ALA A 11 -3.36 -0.71 -7.24
C ALA A 11 -4.85 -1.09 -7.32
N ALA A 12 -5.52 -1.23 -6.18
CA ALA A 12 -6.92 -1.65 -6.13
C ALA A 12 -7.89 -0.62 -6.72
N GLY A 13 -7.56 0.67 -6.69
CA GLY A 13 -8.43 1.75 -7.17
C GLY A 13 -9.02 1.52 -8.56
N LYS A 14 -8.25 0.93 -9.49
CA LYS A 14 -8.70 0.62 -10.86
C LYS A 14 -9.80 -0.45 -10.93
N TYR A 15 -9.98 -1.24 -9.87
CA TYR A 15 -11.01 -2.28 -9.76
C TYR A 15 -12.28 -1.79 -9.04
N ILE A 16 -12.27 -0.59 -8.45
CA ILE A 16 -13.39 -0.06 -7.66
C ILE A 16 -14.25 0.82 -8.54
N SER A 17 -15.41 0.31 -8.96
CA SER A 17 -16.35 1.07 -9.80
C SER A 17 -17.34 1.94 -9.01
N ASN A 18 -17.62 1.59 -7.74
CA ASN A 18 -18.48 2.38 -6.88
C ASN A 18 -17.68 3.56 -6.29
N LEU A 19 -18.11 4.78 -6.57
CA LEU A 19 -17.43 6.00 -6.13
C LEU A 19 -17.35 6.14 -4.60
N ASP A 20 -18.36 5.69 -3.86
CA ASP A 20 -18.33 5.76 -2.39
C ASP A 20 -17.23 4.86 -1.83
N TYR A 21 -17.05 3.67 -2.42
CA TYR A 21 -15.98 2.75 -2.04
C TYR A 21 -14.60 3.27 -2.47
N LEU A 22 -14.51 3.92 -3.61
CA LEU A 22 -13.26 4.55 -4.05
C LEU A 22 -12.84 5.68 -3.10
N VAL A 23 -13.81 6.49 -2.65
CA VAL A 23 -13.58 7.55 -1.65
C VAL A 23 -13.14 6.95 -0.32
N ILE A 24 -13.77 5.87 0.14
CA ILE A 24 -13.37 5.19 1.38
C ILE A 24 -11.95 4.62 1.25
N ALA A 25 -11.62 3.95 0.14
CA ALA A 25 -10.28 3.42 -0.12
C ALA A 25 -9.22 4.53 -0.09
N GLY A 26 -9.48 5.66 -0.75
CA GLY A 26 -8.58 6.82 -0.72
C GLY A 26 -8.39 7.42 0.68
N LYS A 27 -9.43 7.40 1.52
CA LYS A 27 -9.31 7.81 2.93
C LYS A 27 -8.40 6.89 3.72
N ILE A 28 -8.50 5.57 3.51
CA ILE A 28 -7.65 4.60 4.20
C ILE A 28 -6.18 4.80 3.81
N VAL A 29 -5.89 4.90 2.51
CA VAL A 29 -4.53 5.19 2.00
C VAL A 29 -3.96 6.46 2.60
N SER A 30 -4.77 7.53 2.70
CA SER A 30 -4.31 8.79 3.26
C SER A 30 -3.88 8.66 4.72
N ILE A 31 -4.51 7.76 5.50
CA ILE A 31 -4.14 7.50 6.89
C ILE A 31 -2.89 6.62 6.97
N GLU A 32 -2.85 5.52 6.23
CA GLU A 32 -1.68 4.62 6.20
C GLU A 32 -0.41 5.37 5.75
N ALA A 33 -0.52 6.25 4.74
CA ALA A 33 0.60 7.10 4.32
C ALA A 33 1.10 8.04 5.42
N ARG A 34 0.20 8.67 6.19
CA ARG A 34 0.61 9.50 7.33
C ARG A 34 1.30 8.69 8.41
N HIS A 35 0.82 7.48 8.68
CA HIS A 35 1.45 6.59 9.64
C HIS A 35 2.85 6.17 9.18
N ALA A 36 2.99 5.74 7.93
CA ALA A 36 4.26 5.37 7.33
C ALA A 36 5.27 6.53 7.41
N SER A 37 4.89 7.73 6.95
CA SER A 37 5.75 8.91 6.99
C SER A 37 6.14 9.31 8.42
N ALA A 38 5.22 9.23 9.38
CA ALA A 38 5.50 9.54 10.77
C ALA A 38 6.50 8.55 11.39
N ILE A 39 6.35 7.26 11.12
CA ILE A 39 7.27 6.22 11.60
C ILE A 39 8.64 6.40 10.95
N ARG A 40 8.71 6.61 9.63
CA ARG A 40 9.96 6.82 8.89
C ARG A 40 10.73 8.04 9.42
N ASN A 41 10.05 9.17 9.59
CA ASN A 41 10.65 10.37 10.17
C ASN A 41 11.07 10.20 11.64
N ALA A 42 10.36 9.38 12.42
CA ALA A 42 10.77 9.07 13.79
C ALA A 42 12.01 8.16 13.84
N ILE A 43 12.17 7.24 12.89
CA ILE A 43 13.33 6.35 12.78
C ILE A 43 14.57 7.11 12.31
N ASN A 44 14.43 7.98 11.30
CA ASN A 44 15.54 8.74 10.73
C ASN A 44 15.17 10.23 10.55
N PRO A 45 15.22 11.03 11.63
CA PRO A 45 14.79 12.42 11.58
C PRO A 45 15.66 13.28 10.65
N GLY A 46 15.02 14.12 9.85
CA GLY A 46 15.71 15.06 8.95
C GLY A 46 16.29 14.43 7.67
N SER A 47 16.06 13.14 7.44
CA SER A 47 16.34 12.49 6.16
C SER A 47 15.22 12.73 5.14
N ALA A 48 15.40 12.19 3.93
CA ALA A 48 14.34 12.16 2.92
C ALA A 48 13.31 11.03 3.15
N ASP A 49 13.47 10.20 4.18
CA ASP A 49 12.69 8.97 4.36
C ASP A 49 11.21 9.23 4.64
N PHE A 50 10.81 10.46 5.01
CA PHE A 50 9.41 10.86 5.15
C PHE A 50 8.57 10.51 3.91
N ALA A 51 9.15 10.67 2.72
CA ALA A 51 8.59 10.31 1.43
C ALA A 51 9.73 9.92 0.47
N GLY A 52 10.45 8.87 0.84
CA GLY A 52 11.66 8.44 0.14
C GLY A 52 11.40 7.85 -1.25
N ASP A 53 12.46 7.81 -2.07
CA ASP A 53 12.46 7.23 -3.42
C ASP A 53 12.18 5.71 -3.43
N ASP A 54 12.20 5.06 -2.26
CA ASP A 54 11.82 3.65 -2.09
C ASP A 54 10.30 3.43 -2.11
N VAL A 55 9.51 4.48 -1.85
CA VAL A 55 8.04 4.45 -1.83
C VAL A 55 7.40 5.43 -2.82
N VAL A 56 8.15 6.42 -3.30
CA VAL A 56 7.70 7.36 -4.32
C VAL A 56 8.45 7.12 -5.63
N ASN A 57 7.72 7.01 -6.73
CA ASN A 57 8.30 6.97 -8.05
C ASN A 57 8.90 8.34 -8.40
N VAL A 58 10.23 8.39 -8.53
CA VAL A 58 11.00 9.63 -8.81
C VAL A 58 10.61 10.34 -10.11
N THR A 59 10.01 9.65 -11.07
CA THR A 59 9.63 10.22 -12.37
C THR A 59 8.22 10.81 -12.31
N THR A 60 7.28 10.14 -11.65
CA THR A 60 5.86 10.55 -11.62
C THR A 60 5.46 11.29 -10.35
N GLY A 61 6.28 11.21 -9.29
CA GLY A 61 5.93 11.70 -7.95
C GLY A 61 4.79 10.93 -7.29
N LEU A 62 4.38 9.79 -7.84
CA LEU A 62 3.31 8.97 -7.31
C LEU A 62 3.87 7.90 -6.37
N ASP A 63 3.10 7.60 -5.33
CA ASP A 63 3.35 6.45 -4.46
C ASP A 63 3.27 5.13 -5.26
N VAL A 64 3.95 4.10 -4.78
CA VAL A 64 3.97 2.79 -5.42
C VAL A 64 2.57 2.15 -5.45
N ALA A 65 2.31 1.36 -6.48
CA ALA A 65 1.12 0.53 -6.60
C ALA A 65 1.54 -0.94 -6.67
N ILE A 66 1.00 -1.77 -5.78
CA ILE A 66 1.37 -3.17 -5.63
C ILE A 66 0.18 -4.05 -6.00
N GLU A 67 0.29 -4.80 -7.09
CA GLU A 67 -0.75 -5.73 -7.52
C GLU A 67 -0.99 -6.84 -6.48
N PRO A 68 -2.19 -7.47 -6.44
CA PRO A 68 -2.56 -8.43 -5.42
C PRO A 68 -1.53 -9.55 -5.16
N LYS A 69 -0.85 -10.04 -6.20
CA LYS A 69 0.21 -11.04 -6.07
C LYS A 69 1.39 -10.54 -5.23
N GLY A 70 1.81 -9.30 -5.44
CA GLY A 70 2.87 -8.66 -4.65
C GLY A 70 2.43 -8.43 -3.20
N VAL A 71 1.17 -8.03 -2.99
CA VAL A 71 0.60 -7.86 -1.65
C VAL A 71 0.60 -9.18 -0.88
N VAL A 72 0.16 -10.28 -1.51
CA VAL A 72 0.15 -11.60 -0.87
C VAL A 72 1.58 -12.10 -0.60
N ALA A 73 2.53 -11.85 -1.49
CA ALA A 73 3.92 -12.20 -1.25
C ALA A 73 4.50 -11.46 -0.02
N ALA A 74 4.16 -10.18 0.16
CA ALA A 74 4.63 -9.36 1.27
C ALA A 74 3.91 -9.66 2.60
N ALA A 75 2.58 -9.81 2.57
CA ALA A 75 1.75 -9.97 3.76
C ALA A 75 1.55 -11.44 4.17
N GLY A 76 1.73 -12.38 3.24
CA GLY A 76 1.49 -13.81 3.41
C GLY A 76 2.06 -14.44 4.69
N PRO A 77 3.30 -14.12 5.12
CA PRO A 77 3.87 -14.64 6.37
C PRO A 77 3.05 -14.29 7.63
N PHE A 78 2.31 -13.17 7.59
CA PHE A 78 1.49 -12.68 8.70
C PHE A 78 0.06 -13.21 8.66
N ILE A 79 -0.43 -13.68 7.52
CA ILE A 79 -1.81 -14.16 7.37
C ILE A 79 -1.93 -15.56 7.98
N LYS A 80 -2.75 -15.68 9.03
CA LYS A 80 -3.00 -16.95 9.73
C LYS A 80 -4.30 -17.62 9.31
N THR A 81 -5.32 -16.82 8.99
CA THR A 81 -6.60 -17.32 8.51
C THR A 81 -6.49 -17.62 7.02
N PRO A 82 -6.72 -18.87 6.58
CA PRO A 82 -6.77 -19.19 5.17
C PRO A 82 -7.88 -18.39 4.47
N PHE A 83 -7.59 -17.91 3.26
CA PHE A 83 -8.56 -17.23 2.41
C PHE A 83 -8.31 -17.58 0.94
N THR A 84 -9.33 -17.40 0.12
CA THR A 84 -9.35 -17.87 -1.27
C THR A 84 -8.61 -16.91 -2.20
N TRP A 85 -7.27 -17.00 -2.25
CA TRP A 85 -6.44 -16.21 -3.18
C TRP A 85 -5.75 -17.07 -4.24
N LYS A 86 -5.29 -18.27 -3.87
CA LYS A 86 -4.63 -19.21 -4.79
C LYS A 86 -5.56 -19.65 -5.91
N GLU A 87 -6.84 -19.88 -5.59
CA GLU A 87 -7.87 -20.28 -6.55
C GLU A 87 -8.23 -19.17 -7.54
N GLN A 88 -7.88 -17.92 -7.23
CA GLN A 88 -8.03 -16.78 -8.15
C GLN A 88 -6.77 -16.51 -8.99
N GLY A 89 -5.77 -17.40 -8.96
CA GLY A 89 -4.54 -17.25 -9.74
C GLY A 89 -3.58 -16.18 -9.22
N ILE A 90 -3.73 -15.75 -7.96
CA ILE A 90 -2.90 -14.70 -7.34
C ILE A 90 -1.56 -15.28 -6.78
N GLY A 91 -1.19 -16.50 -7.20
CA GLY A 91 0.02 -17.27 -6.87
C GLY A 91 1.28 -16.89 -7.63
#